data_AF-A0A173SGA9-F1
#
_entry.id   AF-A0A173SGA9-F1
#
_cell.length_a   1.000
_cell.length_b   1.000
_cell.length_c   1.000
_cell.angle_alpha   90.00
_cell.angle_beta   90.00
_cell.angle_gamma   90.00
#
_symmetry.space_group_name_H-M   'P 1'
#
loop_
_entity.id
_entity.type
_entity.pdbx_description
1 polymer ?
#
loop_
_entity_poly.entity_id
_entity_poly.type
_entity_poly.pdbx_seq_one_letter_code
_entity_poly.pdbx_strand_id
1 'polypeptide(L)'
;MDRFKLTKQDRINQYKIIMYNVKGDLECYTRPNIVRRLDKMGFFDAPASINHHGAYSGALFDHSLAVTGALLDYTDKMGLTWGDARSPYIVGMFHDLCKCDNYKVVDGKWEYNPNMILPGHGEKSIIMLQNIAPRCFDK
;
A
#
# COMPACT_ATOMS: atom_id res chain seq x y z
N MET A 1 13.00 14.13 -20.69
CA MET A 1 11.63 14.47 -20.23
C MET A 1 11.50 13.99 -18.80
N ASP A 2 11.85 14.85 -17.85
CA ASP A 2 11.69 14.56 -16.43
C ASP A 2 10.18 14.66 -16.12
N ARG A 3 9.45 13.57 -16.33
CA ARG A 3 8.03 13.50 -15.98
C ARG A 3 7.97 13.55 -14.46
N PHE A 4 7.49 14.67 -13.93
CA PHE A 4 7.08 14.91 -12.54
C PHE A 4 7.13 13.64 -11.68
N LYS A 5 8.27 13.39 -11.01
CA LYS A 5 8.33 12.35 -9.99
C LYS A 5 7.37 12.78 -8.89
N LEU A 6 6.32 12.00 -8.67
CA LEU A 6 5.37 12.23 -7.57
C LEU A 6 6.16 12.38 -6.27
N THR A 7 5.84 13.44 -5.53
CA THR A 7 6.37 13.61 -4.19
C THR A 7 5.70 12.62 -3.24
N LYS A 8 6.28 12.42 -2.05
CA LYS A 8 5.61 11.67 -0.98
C LYS A 8 4.24 12.24 -0.65
N GLN A 9 4.13 13.57 -0.62
CA GLN A 9 2.87 14.23 -0.31
C GLN A 9 1.81 13.96 -1.39
N ASP A 10 2.21 13.91 -2.67
CA ASP A 10 1.30 13.54 -3.76
C ASP A 10 0.79 12.11 -3.59
N ARG A 11 1.65 11.16 -3.20
CA ARG A 11 1.25 9.77 -2.91
C ARG A 11 0.26 9.68 -1.75
N ILE A 12 0.54 10.39 -0.65
CA ILE A 12 -0.37 10.45 0.50
C ILE A 12 -1.73 11.05 0.09
N ASN A 13 -1.73 12.07 -0.77
CA ASN A 13 -2.96 12.68 -1.27
C ASN A 13 -3.74 11.70 -2.15
N GLN A 14 -3.07 11.00 -3.08
CA GLN A 14 -3.68 9.98 -3.92
C GLN A 14 -4.26 8.82 -3.09
N TYR A 15 -3.52 8.34 -2.08
CA TYR A 15 -4.00 7.33 -1.12
C TYR A 15 -5.30 7.79 -0.44
N LYS A 16 -5.33 9.03 0.06
CA LYS A 16 -6.54 9.55 0.71
C LYS A 16 -7.70 9.63 -0.28
N ILE A 17 -7.48 10.10 -1.50
CA ILE A 17 -8.53 10.21 -2.53
C ILE A 17 -9.13 8.84 -2.83
N ILE A 18 -8.30 7.84 -3.14
CA ILE A 18 -8.81 6.51 -3.50
C ILE A 18 -9.45 5.78 -2.31
N MET A 19 -8.94 5.97 -1.09
CA MET A 19 -9.49 5.29 0.10
C MET A 19 -10.66 6.05 0.74
N TYR A 20 -10.90 7.32 0.42
CA TYR A 20 -12.03 8.10 0.94
C TYR A 20 -13.24 8.09 -0.01
N ASN A 21 -13.01 8.17 -1.33
CA ASN A 21 -14.08 8.43 -2.31
C ASN A 21 -14.84 7.19 -2.80
N VAL A 22 -14.79 6.07 -2.07
CA VAL A 22 -15.25 4.77 -2.55
C VAL A 22 -16.55 4.33 -1.90
N LYS A 23 -17.42 3.67 -2.68
CA LYS A 23 -18.62 2.99 -2.17
C LYS A 23 -18.21 1.91 -1.17
N GLY A 24 -18.72 2.00 0.05
CA GLY A 24 -18.27 1.17 1.17
C GLY A 24 -17.30 1.96 2.02
N ASP A 25 -17.73 2.30 3.24
CA ASP A 25 -17.05 3.21 4.18
C ASP A 25 -15.61 2.74 4.51
N LEU A 26 -14.67 3.22 3.70
CA LEU A 26 -13.21 3.07 3.81
C LEU A 26 -12.55 4.28 4.49
N GLU A 27 -13.31 5.31 4.85
CA GLU A 27 -12.83 6.53 5.52
C GLU A 27 -12.01 6.21 6.79
N CYS A 28 -12.33 5.11 7.47
CA CYS A 28 -11.57 4.66 8.63
C CYS A 28 -10.06 4.54 8.31
N TYR A 29 -9.68 4.08 7.11
CA TYR A 29 -8.30 3.91 6.64
C TYR A 29 -7.60 5.24 6.30
N THR A 30 -8.35 6.33 6.14
CA THR A 30 -7.78 7.66 5.86
C THR A 30 -7.59 8.51 7.11
N ARG A 31 -7.95 7.98 8.29
CA ARG A 31 -7.76 8.68 9.57
C ARG A 31 -6.28 9.06 9.78
N PRO A 32 -5.99 10.27 10.33
CA PRO A 32 -4.61 10.76 10.45
C PRO A 32 -3.65 9.81 11.16
N ASN A 33 -4.11 9.09 12.18
CA ASN A 33 -3.28 8.13 12.91
C ASN A 33 -2.88 6.93 12.05
N ILE A 34 -3.74 6.47 11.12
CA ILE A 34 -3.44 5.36 10.22
C ILE A 34 -2.47 5.80 9.14
N VAL A 35 -2.74 6.94 8.49
CA VAL A 35 -1.85 7.49 7.46
C VAL A 35 -0.44 7.73 8.00
N ARG A 36 -0.34 8.29 9.22
CA ARG A 36 0.95 8.46 9.91
C ARG A 36 1.68 7.14 10.18
N ARG A 37 0.95 6.05 10.44
CA ARG A 37 1.57 4.73 10.65
C ARG A 37 2.08 4.14 9.35
N LEU A 38 1.30 4.24 8.27
CA LEU A 38 1.71 3.84 6.91
C LEU A 38 2.96 4.61 6.46
N ASP A 39 3.01 5.92 6.72
CA ASP A 39 4.18 6.74 6.44
C ASP A 39 5.40 6.30 7.25
N LYS A 40 5.24 6.08 8.56
CA LYS A 40 6.34 5.64 9.44
C LYS A 40 6.92 4.27 9.09
N MET A 41 6.14 3.36 8.53
CA MET A 41 6.68 2.07 8.04
C MET A 41 7.30 2.18 6.65
N GLY A 42 7.27 3.35 6.02
CA GLY A 42 7.86 3.55 4.71
C GLY A 42 6.97 3.14 3.54
N PHE A 43 5.65 2.96 3.72
CA PHE A 43 4.76 2.58 2.62
C PHE A 43 4.82 3.57 1.44
N PHE A 44 5.00 4.86 1.72
CA PHE A 44 5.10 5.93 0.73
C PHE A 44 6.54 6.25 0.28
N ASP A 45 7.55 5.56 0.82
CA ASP A 45 8.98 5.82 0.59
C ASP A 45 9.74 4.61 0.03
N ALA A 46 9.34 3.41 0.44
CA ALA A 46 10.05 2.20 0.08
C ALA A 46 9.93 1.93 -1.43
N PRO A 47 10.96 1.31 -2.03
CA PRO A 47 10.84 0.76 -3.37
C PRO A 47 9.96 -0.49 -3.34
N ALA A 48 9.31 -0.80 -4.46
CA ALA A 48 8.58 -2.07 -4.61
C ALA A 48 9.53 -3.26 -4.78
N SER A 49 10.74 -2.99 -5.29
CA SER A 49 11.86 -3.91 -5.47
C SER A 49 13.15 -3.11 -5.64
N ILE A 50 14.31 -3.58 -5.20
CA ILE A 50 15.59 -2.87 -5.44
C ILE A 50 16.31 -3.30 -6.72
N ASN A 51 15.96 -4.47 -7.29
CA ASN A 51 16.64 -5.06 -8.46
C ASN A 51 15.72 -5.23 -9.69
N HIS A 52 14.43 -4.90 -9.56
CA HIS A 52 13.43 -5.12 -10.61
C HIS A 52 12.55 -3.87 -10.83
N HIS A 53 11.36 -4.05 -11.40
CA HIS A 53 10.38 -2.98 -11.55
C HIS A 53 10.04 -2.34 -10.19
N GLY A 54 10.09 -1.00 -10.15
CA GLY A 54 9.90 -0.25 -8.92
C GLY A 54 11.17 -0.04 -8.07
N ALA A 55 12.36 -0.11 -8.69
CA ALA A 55 13.64 0.26 -8.08
C ALA A 55 13.85 1.77 -7.90
N TYR A 56 12.89 2.42 -7.23
CA TYR A 56 12.97 3.82 -6.85
C TYR A 56 12.16 4.09 -5.57
N SER A 57 12.53 5.12 -4.81
CA SER A 57 11.80 5.49 -3.59
C SER A 57 10.35 5.89 -3.89
N GLY A 58 9.42 5.31 -3.13
CA GLY A 58 7.97 5.52 -3.22
C GLY A 58 7.27 4.57 -4.20
N ALA A 59 8.02 3.71 -4.90
CA ALA A 59 7.44 2.78 -5.85
C ALA A 59 6.52 1.73 -5.20
N LEU A 60 6.65 1.45 -3.90
CA LEU A 60 5.79 0.49 -3.21
C LEU A 60 4.31 0.92 -3.24
N PHE A 61 4.04 2.17 -2.89
CA PHE A 61 2.70 2.74 -3.02
C PHE A 61 2.26 2.83 -4.48
N ASP A 62 3.13 3.31 -5.39
CA ASP A 62 2.79 3.46 -6.81
C ASP A 62 2.37 2.11 -7.41
N HIS A 63 3.06 1.03 -7.05
CA HIS A 63 2.71 -0.35 -7.40
C HIS A 63 1.35 -0.76 -6.82
N SER A 64 1.14 -0.54 -5.52
CA SER A 64 -0.11 -0.90 -4.84
C SER A 64 -1.32 -0.16 -5.43
N LEU A 65 -1.14 1.11 -5.80
CA LEU A 65 -2.16 1.91 -6.48
C LEU A 65 -2.49 1.35 -7.87
N ALA A 66 -1.46 0.99 -8.65
CA ALA A 66 -1.65 0.39 -9.97
C ALA A 66 -2.38 -0.97 -9.90
N VAL A 67 -2.01 -1.83 -8.93
CA VAL A 67 -2.68 -3.12 -8.69
C VAL A 67 -4.13 -2.91 -8.26
N THR A 68 -4.40 -1.93 -7.40
CA THR A 68 -5.77 -1.56 -7.00
C THR A 68 -6.60 -1.16 -8.22
N GLY A 69 -6.08 -0.28 -9.07
CA GLY A 69 -6.77 0.14 -10.30
C GLY A 69 -7.08 -1.03 -11.24
N ALA A 70 -6.11 -1.90 -11.47
CA ALA A 70 -6.29 -3.09 -12.31
C ALA A 70 -7.33 -4.07 -11.74
N LEU A 71 -7.30 -4.31 -10.42
CA LEU A 71 -8.26 -5.20 -9.76
C LEU A 71 -9.69 -4.68 -9.85
N LEU A 72 -9.90 -3.36 -9.72
CA LEU A 72 -11.20 -2.73 -9.89
C LEU A 72 -11.68 -2.81 -11.34
N ASP A 73 -10.79 -2.54 -12.31
CA ASP A 73 -11.08 -2.63 -13.74
C ASP A 73 -11.51 -4.06 -14.14
N TYR A 74 -10.79 -5.08 -13.67
CA TYR A 74 -11.16 -6.48 -13.92
C TYR A 74 -12.42 -6.90 -13.17
N THR A 75 -12.62 -6.42 -11.94
CA THR A 75 -13.87 -6.67 -11.20
C THR A 75 -15.07 -6.20 -11.99
N ASP A 76 -15.01 -4.99 -12.54
CA ASP A 76 -16.09 -4.41 -13.34
C ASP A 76 -16.27 -5.13 -14.68
N LYS A 77 -15.19 -5.25 -15.48
CA LYS A 77 -15.25 -5.85 -16.83
C LYS A 77 -15.66 -7.32 -16.84
N MET A 78 -15.31 -8.07 -15.80
CA MET A 78 -15.64 -9.49 -15.70
C MET A 78 -16.90 -9.75 -14.87
N GLY A 79 -17.54 -8.70 -14.33
CA GLY A 79 -18.73 -8.84 -13.48
C GLY A 79 -18.47 -9.67 -12.21
N LEU A 80 -17.27 -9.55 -11.62
CA LEU A 80 -16.92 -10.29 -10.40
C LEU A 80 -17.70 -9.72 -9.21
N THR A 81 -18.26 -10.62 -8.40
CA THR A 81 -18.96 -10.25 -7.17
C THR A 81 -18.04 -10.41 -5.96
N TRP A 82 -18.09 -9.43 -5.06
CA TRP A 82 -17.38 -9.46 -3.79
C TRP A 82 -18.40 -9.46 -2.66
N GLY A 83 -18.19 -10.32 -1.65
CA GLY A 83 -19.06 -10.36 -0.47
C GLY A 83 -19.09 -9.03 0.29
N ASP A 84 -18.02 -8.24 0.18
CA ASP A 84 -17.95 -6.86 0.63
C ASP A 84 -17.32 -5.99 -0.46
N ALA A 85 -18.02 -4.93 -0.88
CA ALA A 85 -17.58 -3.99 -1.91
C ALA A 85 -16.26 -3.27 -1.59
N ARG A 86 -15.84 -3.23 -0.32
CA ARG A 86 -14.55 -2.68 0.14
C ARG A 86 -13.37 -3.59 -0.20
N SER A 87 -13.62 -4.90 -0.34
CA SER A 87 -12.58 -5.93 -0.48
C SER A 87 -11.56 -5.67 -1.59
N PRO A 88 -11.96 -5.36 -2.85
CA PRO A 88 -10.97 -5.16 -3.91
C PRO A 88 -10.04 -3.96 -3.64
N TYR A 89 -10.53 -2.92 -2.97
CA TYR A 89 -9.72 -1.78 -2.56
C TYR A 89 -8.70 -2.16 -1.48
N ILE A 90 -9.15 -2.84 -0.43
CA ILE A 90 -8.30 -3.26 0.69
C ILE A 90 -7.24 -4.25 0.21
N VAL A 91 -7.65 -5.26 -0.57
CA VAL A 91 -6.74 -6.28 -1.12
C VAL A 91 -5.73 -5.61 -2.04
N GLY A 92 -6.16 -4.86 -3.05
CA GLY A 92 -5.23 -4.22 -3.98
C GLY A 92 -4.24 -3.29 -3.29
N MET A 93 -4.74 -2.44 -2.38
CA MET A 93 -3.94 -1.38 -1.75
C MET A 93 -2.93 -1.92 -0.74
N PHE A 94 -3.29 -2.99 0.00
CA PHE A 94 -2.50 -3.44 1.13
C PHE A 94 -1.84 -4.80 0.95
N HIS A 95 -1.98 -5.46 -0.21
CA HIS A 95 -1.40 -6.80 -0.43
C HIS A 95 0.12 -6.85 -0.20
N ASP A 96 0.82 -5.75 -0.45
CA ASP A 96 2.30 -5.68 -0.46
C ASP A 96 2.89 -4.92 0.74
N LEU A 97 2.09 -4.67 1.80
CA LEU A 97 2.58 -4.04 3.03
C LEU A 97 3.77 -4.77 3.65
N CYS A 98 3.89 -6.08 3.41
CA CYS A 98 5.02 -6.91 3.82
C CYS A 98 6.37 -6.42 3.32
N LYS A 99 6.43 -5.55 2.30
CA LYS A 99 7.68 -4.98 1.77
C LYS A 99 8.17 -3.73 2.50
N CYS A 100 7.35 -3.13 3.35
CA CYS A 100 7.70 -1.93 4.12
C CYS A 100 8.97 -2.11 4.97
N ASP A 101 9.26 -3.32 5.45
CA ASP A 101 10.45 -3.66 6.23
C ASP A 101 11.45 -4.54 5.47
N ASN A 102 11.25 -4.77 4.16
CA ASN A 102 12.18 -5.57 3.34
C ASN A 102 13.45 -4.82 2.98
N TYR A 103 13.42 -3.49 3.02
CA TYR A 103 14.52 -2.64 2.59
C TYR A 103 14.84 -1.58 3.63
N LYS A 104 16.11 -1.22 3.73
CA LYS A 104 16.61 -0.11 4.55
C LYS A 104 17.55 0.76 3.73
N VAL A 105 17.69 2.02 4.12
CA VAL A 105 18.67 2.92 3.51
C VAL A 105 20.00 2.77 4.23
N VAL A 106 21.05 2.41 3.49
CA VAL A 106 22.45 2.34 3.93
C VAL A 106 23.27 3.20 2.97
N ASP A 107 23.99 4.18 3.48
CA ASP A 107 24.80 5.13 2.69
C ASP A 107 24.06 5.75 1.50
N GLY A 108 22.78 6.09 1.70
CA GLY A 108 21.93 6.70 0.68
C GLY A 108 21.38 5.74 -0.38
N LYS A 109 21.61 4.43 -0.24
CA LYS A 109 21.11 3.39 -1.16
C LYS A 109 20.17 2.43 -0.45
N TRP A 110 19.21 1.87 -1.19
CA TRP A 110 18.32 0.84 -0.69
C TRP A 110 19.02 -0.52 -0.72
N GLU A 111 19.03 -1.19 0.43
CA GLU A 111 19.58 -2.53 0.60
C GLU A 111 18.55 -3.44 1.26
N TYR A 112 18.68 -4.76 1.05
CA TYR A 112 17.87 -5.74 1.76
C TYR A 112 18.06 -5.62 3.27
N ASN A 113 16.94 -5.69 3.99
CA ASN A 113 16.94 -5.78 5.44
C ASN A 113 17.05 -7.25 5.86
N PRO A 114 18.18 -7.70 6.46
CA PRO A 114 18.30 -9.07 6.94
C PRO A 114 17.47 -9.33 8.21
N ASN A 115 17.01 -8.27 8.89
CA ASN A 115 16.29 -8.34 10.16
C ASN A 115 14.79 -8.09 9.94
N MET A 116 14.17 -8.85 9.04
CA MET A 116 12.71 -8.80 8.85
C MET A 116 12.00 -9.28 10.11
N ILE A 117 10.93 -8.58 10.50
CA ILE A 117 10.21 -8.87 11.76
C ILE A 117 9.39 -10.15 11.64
N LEU A 118 8.84 -10.40 10.46
CA LEU A 118 8.01 -11.56 10.16
C LEU A 118 8.40 -12.16 8.80
N PRO A 119 8.43 -13.50 8.66
CA PRO A 119 8.50 -14.16 7.36
C PRO A 119 7.13 -14.17 6.67
N GLY A 120 7.10 -14.53 5.38
CA GLY A 120 5.88 -14.65 4.59
C GLY A 120 5.48 -13.35 3.87
N HIS A 121 4.83 -13.48 2.71
CA HIS A 121 4.45 -12.34 1.88
C HIS A 121 3.02 -11.88 2.19
N GLY A 122 2.03 -12.77 2.07
CA GLY A 122 0.62 -12.39 2.24
C GLY A 122 0.20 -12.25 3.71
N GLU A 123 0.56 -13.23 4.53
CA GLU A 123 0.19 -13.29 5.95
C GLU A 123 0.74 -12.08 6.72
N LYS A 124 1.97 -11.69 6.39
CA LYS A 124 2.63 -10.52 6.97
C LYS A 124 1.87 -9.23 6.66
N SER A 125 1.44 -9.02 5.41
CA SER A 125 0.64 -7.85 5.04
C SER A 125 -0.67 -7.78 5.84
N ILE A 126 -1.33 -8.92 6.07
CA ILE A 126 -2.55 -9.00 6.88
C ILE A 126 -2.27 -8.63 8.34
N ILE A 127 -1.24 -9.23 8.96
CA ILE A 127 -0.85 -8.96 10.35
C ILE A 127 -0.52 -7.47 10.52
N MET A 128 0.24 -6.90 9.58
CA MET A 128 0.56 -5.48 9.58
C MET A 128 -0.70 -4.63 9.48
N LEU A 129 -1.61 -4.93 8.54
CA LEU A 129 -2.85 -4.18 8.37
C LEU A 129 -3.74 -4.22 9.61
N GLN A 130 -3.92 -5.39 10.22
CA GLN A 130 -4.67 -5.56 11.48
C GLN A 130 -4.06 -4.75 12.61
N ASN A 131 -2.73 -4.70 12.70
CA ASN A 131 -2.05 -3.87 13.69
C ASN A 131 -2.28 -2.38 13.44
N ILE A 132 -2.25 -1.93 12.17
CA ILE A 132 -2.37 -0.53 11.76
C ILE A 132 -3.79 0.01 11.90
N ALA A 133 -4.77 -0.80 11.51
CA ALA A 133 -6.17 -0.42 11.36
C ALA A 133 -7.14 -1.38 12.08
N PRO A 134 -6.93 -1.72 13.37
CA PRO A 134 -7.68 -2.78 14.04
C PRO A 134 -9.20 -2.54 14.01
N ARG A 135 -9.63 -1.30 14.24
CA ARG A 135 -11.05 -0.92 14.28
C ARG A 135 -11.71 -0.74 12.91
N CYS A 136 -10.97 -0.94 11.82
CA CYS A 136 -11.54 -0.88 10.47
C CYS A 136 -12.22 -2.21 10.08
N PHE A 137 -11.94 -3.28 10.82
CA PHE A 137 -12.50 -4.62 10.59
C PHE A 137 -13.77 -4.90 11.41
N ASP A 138 -14.08 -4.07 12.41
CA ASP A 138 -15.18 -4.28 13.38
C ASP A 138 -16.59 -3.93 12.82
N LYS A 139 -16.84 -4.09 11.51
CA LYS A 139 -18.13 -3.79 10.88
C LYS A 139 -18.93 -5.03 10.56
#